data_AF-Q0U7R4-F1
#
_entry.id   AF-Q0U7R4-F1
#
_cell.length_a   1.000
_cell.length_b   1.000
_cell.length_c   1.000
_cell.angle_alpha   90.00
_cell.angle_beta   90.00
_cell.angle_gamma   90.00
#
_symmetry.space_group_name_H-M   'P 1'
#
loop_
_entity.id
_entity.type
_entity.pdbx_description
1 polymer ?
#
loop_
_entity_poly.entity_id
_entity_poly.type
_entity_poly.pdbx_seq_one_letter_code
_entity_poly.pdbx_strand_id
1 'polypeptide(L)'
;MSRAPRDTKLFANLLLSNTKAMGDVQKKLQELSDSYQTLQAELQGAVDARQKLESQQQENTTVKKAMLRLVGQEFDILDDEANIYKQIGPVLLKQDKTEAVMAVNGRLEFIDKEIKRIEQQIKGIQDKAETVKTERYLNDFGLLFMPRSTVILEVHFTGESLLGKSSEFFKRAMKPEWASLREDPDTIDLTDELSGPVLLYVRWLYSGELQVDIPAFRKGGAEENRTASEQAYKKLASAYLFGEMVMDVSFKNAIIPKFIETKTRFKIPTHPYIVDELYSGTTDSSPIRRLLADIIACGCDPREPTWAEYLKAIPHQAVIDSMMALAALQDPLFKPVALAMVGKYLEKDEK
;
A
#
# COMPACT_ATOMS: atom_id res chain seq x y z
N MET A 1 32.18 -4.93 -55.18
CA MET A 1 30.72 -5.14 -55.26
C MET A 1 30.14 -4.98 -53.86
N SER A 2 29.29 -3.98 -53.70
CA SER A 2 28.57 -3.64 -52.48
C SER A 2 27.52 -4.70 -52.14
N ARG A 3 27.48 -5.15 -50.88
CA ARG A 3 26.28 -5.68 -50.25
C ARG A 3 26.20 -5.10 -48.84
N ALA A 4 25.53 -3.95 -48.74
CA ALA A 4 25.01 -3.46 -47.47
C ALA A 4 24.01 -4.48 -46.90
N PRO A 5 24.00 -4.77 -45.59
CA PRO A 5 22.97 -5.60 -44.97
C PRO A 5 21.60 -4.92 -45.05
N ARG A 6 20.56 -5.68 -45.39
CA ARG A 6 19.20 -5.21 -45.68
C ARG A 6 18.36 -4.81 -44.44
N ASP A 7 18.90 -4.80 -43.23
CA ASP A 7 18.07 -4.70 -42.01
C ASP A 7 18.07 -3.35 -41.28
N THR A 8 18.80 -2.34 -41.74
CA THR A 8 18.78 -1.01 -41.09
C THR A 8 17.42 -0.30 -41.20
N LYS A 9 16.62 -0.59 -42.24
CA LYS A 9 15.26 -0.05 -42.37
C LYS A 9 14.24 -0.77 -41.48
N LEU A 10 14.43 -2.05 -41.21
CA LEU A 10 13.57 -2.84 -40.31
C LEU A 10 13.78 -2.40 -38.86
N PHE A 11 15.05 -2.23 -38.45
CA PHE A 11 15.43 -1.69 -37.14
C PHE A 11 14.94 -0.26 -36.92
N ALA A 12 15.05 0.63 -37.92
CA ALA A 12 14.58 2.01 -37.80
C ALA A 12 13.06 2.09 -37.64
N ASN A 13 12.29 1.28 -38.38
CA ASN A 13 10.83 1.24 -38.26
C ASN A 13 10.37 0.63 -36.93
N LEU A 14 11.08 -0.37 -36.41
CA LEU A 14 10.81 -0.95 -35.09
C LEU A 14 11.05 0.08 -33.96
N LEU A 15 12.15 0.84 -34.02
CA LEU A 15 12.46 1.92 -33.08
C LEU A 15 11.47 3.09 -33.15
N LEU A 16 11.02 3.46 -34.37
CA LEU A 16 9.99 4.49 -34.59
C LEU A 16 8.60 4.06 -34.10
N SER A 17 8.25 2.77 -34.25
CA SER A 17 6.99 2.22 -33.74
C SER A 17 6.95 2.18 -32.21
N ASN A 18 8.08 1.83 -31.57
CA ASN A 18 8.21 1.83 -30.10
C ASN A 18 8.23 3.24 -29.50
N THR A 19 8.79 4.24 -30.18
CA THR A 19 8.77 5.64 -29.71
C THR A 19 7.38 6.27 -29.79
N LYS A 20 6.59 5.91 -30.82
CA LYS A 20 5.19 6.35 -30.92
C LYS A 20 4.31 5.70 -29.83
N ALA A 21 4.48 4.40 -29.59
CA ALA A 21 3.82 3.69 -28.50
C ALA A 21 4.16 4.29 -27.12
N MET A 22 5.42 4.69 -26.90
CA MET A 22 5.86 5.37 -25.67
C MET A 22 5.16 6.71 -25.46
N GLY A 23 4.99 7.50 -26.52
CA GLY A 23 4.25 8.77 -26.45
C GLY A 23 2.77 8.57 -26.13
N ASP A 24 2.14 7.53 -26.68
CA ASP A 24 0.72 7.24 -26.46
C ASP A 24 0.44 6.74 -25.03
N VAL A 25 1.33 5.90 -24.46
CA VAL A 25 1.20 5.43 -23.07
C VAL A 25 1.49 6.54 -22.07
N GLN A 26 2.50 7.38 -22.31
CA GLN A 26 2.80 8.53 -21.45
C GLN A 26 1.64 9.55 -21.45
N LYS A 27 0.99 9.74 -22.60
CA LYS A 27 -0.20 10.57 -22.72
C LYS A 27 -1.39 9.99 -21.94
N LYS A 28 -1.64 8.68 -22.06
CA LYS A 28 -2.68 8.00 -21.26
C LYS A 28 -2.43 8.09 -19.77
N LEU A 29 -1.18 7.96 -19.32
CA LEU A 29 -0.83 8.07 -17.91
C LEU A 29 -1.09 9.48 -17.37
N GLN A 30 -0.78 10.51 -18.18
CA GLN A 30 -1.09 11.90 -17.84
C GLN A 30 -2.61 12.11 -17.72
N GLU A 31 -3.38 11.63 -18.71
CA GLU A 31 -4.85 11.70 -18.70
C GLU A 31 -5.46 10.96 -17.49
N LEU A 32 -4.93 9.79 -17.13
CA LEU A 32 -5.36 9.03 -15.94
C LEU A 32 -5.00 9.75 -14.64
N SER A 33 -3.83 10.39 -14.57
CA SER A 33 -3.40 11.17 -13.40
C SER A 33 -4.29 12.40 -13.21
N ASP A 34 -4.60 13.11 -14.28
CA ASP A 34 -5.48 14.28 -14.25
C ASP A 34 -6.92 13.87 -13.89
N SER A 35 -7.40 12.74 -14.42
CA SER A 35 -8.69 12.16 -14.08
C SER A 35 -8.78 11.74 -12.61
N TYR A 36 -7.72 11.11 -12.07
CA TYR A 36 -7.65 10.72 -10.67
C TYR A 36 -7.65 11.95 -9.73
N GLN A 37 -6.90 13.00 -10.06
CA GLN A 37 -6.91 14.26 -9.31
C GLN A 37 -8.30 14.91 -9.32
N THR A 38 -8.98 14.86 -10.46
CA THR A 38 -10.36 15.37 -10.60
C THR A 38 -11.33 14.57 -9.73
N LEU A 39 -11.28 13.23 -9.77
CA LEU A 39 -12.11 12.36 -8.92
C LEU A 39 -11.84 12.57 -7.43
N GLN A 40 -10.58 12.85 -7.05
CA GLN A 40 -10.22 13.14 -5.67
C GLN A 40 -10.80 14.48 -5.20
N ALA A 41 -10.81 15.50 -6.06
CA ALA A 41 -11.45 16.78 -5.77
C ALA A 41 -12.99 16.65 -5.68
N GLU A 42 -13.61 15.88 -6.58
CA GLU A 42 -15.06 15.58 -6.53
C GLU A 42 -15.45 14.79 -5.28
N LEU A 43 -14.64 13.81 -4.87
CA LEU A 43 -14.83 13.05 -3.64
C LEU A 43 -14.79 13.97 -2.42
N GLN A 44 -13.80 14.86 -2.35
CA GLN A 44 -13.69 15.82 -1.25
C GLN A 44 -14.93 16.72 -1.18
N GLY A 45 -15.38 17.25 -2.33
CA GLY A 45 -16.59 18.06 -2.40
C GLY A 45 -17.86 17.30 -1.96
N ALA A 46 -17.98 16.02 -2.34
CA ALA A 46 -19.11 15.18 -1.92
C ALA A 46 -19.08 14.86 -0.42
N VAL A 47 -17.89 14.62 0.15
CA VAL A 47 -17.70 14.40 1.59
C VAL A 47 -18.05 15.65 2.39
N ASP A 48 -17.60 16.83 1.94
CA ASP A 48 -17.91 18.12 2.59
C ASP A 48 -19.42 18.41 2.55
N ALA A 49 -20.09 18.10 1.42
CA ALA A 49 -21.53 18.22 1.29
C ALA A 49 -22.29 17.27 2.23
N ARG A 50 -21.81 16.01 2.38
CA ARG A 50 -22.36 15.04 3.34
C ARG A 50 -22.23 15.55 4.77
N GLN A 51 -21.05 16.02 5.18
CA GLN A 51 -20.81 16.54 6.53
C GLN A 51 -21.74 17.73 6.85
N LYS A 52 -21.99 18.59 5.87
CA LYS A 52 -22.92 19.71 6.03
C LYS A 52 -24.36 19.24 6.23
N LEU A 53 -24.81 18.22 5.49
CA LEU A 53 -26.14 17.63 5.68
C LEU A 53 -26.26 16.88 7.02
N GLU A 54 -25.19 16.21 7.47
CA GLU A 54 -25.16 15.50 8.75
C GLU A 54 -25.26 16.47 9.93
N SER A 55 -24.58 17.62 9.86
CA SER A 55 -24.75 18.71 10.83
C SER A 55 -26.21 19.21 10.86
N GLN A 56 -26.81 19.48 9.69
CA GLN A 56 -28.22 19.87 9.61
C GLN A 56 -29.16 18.79 10.13
N GLN A 57 -28.88 17.52 9.87
CA GLN A 57 -29.66 16.39 10.36
C GLN A 57 -29.60 16.32 11.89
N GLN A 58 -28.42 16.51 12.48
CA GLN A 58 -28.22 16.50 13.92
C GLN A 58 -28.95 17.68 14.58
N GLU A 59 -28.89 18.88 13.99
CA GLU A 59 -29.66 20.05 14.45
C GLU A 59 -31.16 19.79 14.40
N ASN A 60 -31.69 19.32 13.25
CA ASN A 60 -33.13 19.05 13.12
C ASN A 60 -33.59 17.85 13.93
N THR A 61 -32.73 16.86 14.18
CA THR A 61 -33.00 15.74 15.07
C THR A 61 -32.96 16.20 16.52
N THR A 62 -32.10 17.15 16.87
CA THR A 62 -32.05 17.76 18.20
C THR A 62 -33.25 18.66 18.43
N VAL A 63 -33.70 19.43 17.44
CA VAL A 63 -34.97 20.18 17.48
C VAL A 63 -36.14 19.23 17.55
N LYS A 64 -36.16 18.16 16.73
CA LYS A 64 -37.18 17.12 16.82
C LYS A 64 -37.14 16.46 18.17
N LYS A 65 -36.00 16.15 18.77
CA LYS A 65 -35.84 15.58 20.12
C LYS A 65 -36.12 16.59 21.21
N ALA A 66 -35.89 17.88 21.04
CA ALA A 66 -36.24 18.91 22.00
C ALA A 66 -37.75 19.10 22.00
N MET A 67 -38.36 19.19 20.82
CA MET A 67 -39.78 19.02 20.62
C MET A 67 -40.21 17.68 21.22
N LEU A 68 -39.54 16.57 20.90
CA LEU A 68 -39.86 15.22 21.36
C LEU A 68 -39.58 15.00 22.85
N ARG A 69 -38.85 15.87 23.53
CA ARG A 69 -38.49 15.79 24.97
C ARG A 69 -39.39 16.74 25.77
N LEU A 70 -39.90 17.77 25.11
CA LEU A 70 -41.16 18.42 25.48
C LEU A 70 -42.36 17.47 25.24
N VAL A 71 -42.23 16.45 24.37
CA VAL A 71 -43.25 15.42 24.06
C VAL A 71 -43.03 14.09 24.82
N GLY A 72 -41.81 13.72 25.19
CA GLY A 72 -41.43 12.30 25.35
C GLY A 72 -41.42 11.77 26.77
N GLN A 73 -41.60 12.63 27.76
CA GLN A 73 -42.10 12.22 29.07
C GLN A 73 -43.56 12.63 29.28
N GLU A 74 -44.16 13.40 28.36
CA GLU A 74 -45.50 13.97 28.50
C GLU A 74 -46.12 14.30 27.12
N PHE A 75 -46.44 13.33 26.25
CA PHE A 75 -47.37 13.58 25.11
C PHE A 75 -48.70 12.91 25.24
N ASP A 76 -48.78 11.89 26.10
CA ASP A 76 -50.04 11.56 26.73
C ASP A 76 -50.34 12.51 27.92
N ILE A 77 -49.46 13.49 28.19
CA ILE A 77 -49.56 14.42 29.35
C ILE A 77 -49.20 15.88 29.00
N LEU A 78 -49.07 16.26 27.73
CA LEU A 78 -49.06 17.68 27.41
C LEU A 78 -50.53 18.12 27.35
N ASP A 79 -50.91 19.00 28.27
CA ASP A 79 -52.17 19.73 28.20
C ASP A 79 -52.36 20.27 26.78
N ASP A 80 -53.57 20.17 26.24
CA ASP A 80 -53.90 20.49 24.84
C ASP A 80 -53.65 21.99 24.48
N GLU A 81 -53.19 22.79 25.44
CA GLU A 81 -52.99 24.25 25.39
C GLU A 81 -51.54 24.73 25.15
N ALA A 82 -50.54 23.85 25.00
CA ALA A 82 -49.15 24.29 24.82
C ALA A 82 -48.91 25.02 23.49
N ASN A 83 -48.52 26.29 23.59
CA ASN A 83 -48.35 27.19 22.45
C ASN A 83 -46.95 27.02 21.80
N ILE A 84 -46.91 26.57 20.54
CA ILE A 84 -45.68 26.47 19.75
C ILE A 84 -45.47 27.77 18.96
N TYR A 85 -44.23 28.26 18.90
CA TYR A 85 -43.86 29.46 18.17
C TYR A 85 -42.67 29.19 17.24
N LYS A 86 -42.75 29.70 16.00
CA LYS A 86 -41.68 29.66 15.00
C LYS A 86 -41.06 31.04 14.86
N GLN A 87 -39.74 31.12 14.97
CA GLN A 87 -39.02 32.36 14.73
C GLN A 87 -38.83 32.62 13.23
N ILE A 88 -39.24 33.80 12.78
CA ILE A 88 -39.05 34.31 11.42
C ILE A 88 -38.44 35.71 11.54
N GLY A 89 -37.13 35.83 11.34
CA GLY A 89 -36.39 37.07 11.58
C GLY A 89 -36.45 37.50 13.06
N PRO A 90 -36.82 38.76 13.38
CA PRO A 90 -36.97 39.21 14.77
C PRO A 90 -38.32 38.87 15.42
N VAL A 91 -39.23 38.17 14.72
CA VAL A 91 -40.61 37.94 15.18
C VAL A 91 -40.85 36.46 15.48
N LEU A 92 -41.60 36.19 16.54
CA LEU A 92 -42.12 34.86 16.89
C LEU A 92 -43.57 34.74 16.44
N LEU A 93 -43.88 33.73 15.64
CA LEU A 93 -45.21 33.48 15.11
C LEU A 93 -45.78 32.19 15.69
N LYS A 94 -46.99 32.26 16.25
CA LYS A 94 -47.65 31.08 16.84
C LYS A 94 -47.98 30.08 15.73
N GLN A 95 -47.61 28.82 15.92
CA GLN A 95 -47.83 27.74 14.97
C GLN A 95 -48.57 26.59 15.64
N ASP A 96 -49.45 25.92 14.88
CA ASP A 96 -50.13 24.73 15.34
C ASP A 96 -49.14 23.58 15.57
N LYS A 97 -49.44 22.75 16.57
CA LYS A 97 -48.63 21.62 16.99
C LYS A 97 -48.48 20.55 15.91
N THR A 98 -49.57 20.20 15.25
CA THR A 98 -49.57 19.20 14.18
C THR A 98 -48.78 19.69 12.97
N GLU A 99 -48.95 20.96 12.62
CA GLU A 99 -48.24 21.60 11.52
C GLU A 99 -46.72 21.67 11.77
N ALA A 100 -46.30 22.02 12.99
CA ALA A 100 -44.90 22.07 13.37
C ALA A 100 -44.22 20.69 13.31
N VAL A 101 -44.89 19.63 13.78
CA VAL A 101 -44.37 18.25 13.71
C VAL A 101 -44.25 17.78 12.26
N MET A 102 -45.28 18.02 11.44
CA MET A 102 -45.26 17.65 10.03
C MET A 102 -44.14 18.36 9.27
N ALA A 103 -43.92 19.65 9.52
CA ALA A 103 -42.85 20.41 8.88
C ALA A 103 -41.45 19.89 9.25
N VAL A 104 -41.21 19.54 10.51
CA VAL A 104 -39.94 18.97 10.97
C VAL A 104 -39.71 17.57 10.41
N ASN A 105 -40.75 16.72 10.38
CA ASN A 105 -40.67 15.38 9.80
C ASN A 105 -40.39 15.43 8.30
N GLY A 106 -41.09 16.28 7.54
CA GLY A 106 -40.84 16.45 6.11
C GLY A 106 -39.41 16.92 5.82
N ARG A 107 -38.85 17.81 6.66
CA ARG A 107 -37.45 18.24 6.53
C ARG A 107 -36.46 17.11 6.82
N LEU A 108 -36.70 16.29 7.84
CA LEU A 108 -35.86 15.13 8.16
C LEU A 108 -35.90 14.07 7.05
N GLU A 109 -37.07 13.78 6.50
CA GLU A 109 -37.21 12.86 5.36
C GLU A 109 -36.50 13.37 4.11
N PHE A 110 -36.57 14.67 3.84
CA PHE A 110 -35.82 15.29 2.75
C PHE A 110 -34.31 15.17 2.95
N ILE A 111 -33.81 15.49 4.14
CA ILE A 111 -32.38 15.39 4.47
C ILE A 111 -31.90 13.92 4.40
N ASP A 112 -32.69 12.95 4.87
CA ASP A 112 -32.35 11.52 4.80
C ASP A 112 -32.23 11.02 3.35
N LYS A 113 -33.15 11.45 2.47
CA LYS A 113 -33.08 11.13 1.04
C LYS A 113 -31.85 11.76 0.38
N GLU A 114 -31.52 12.99 0.74
CA GLU A 114 -30.34 13.69 0.21
C GLU A 114 -29.03 13.06 0.70
N ILE A 115 -28.94 12.65 1.96
CA ILE A 115 -27.78 11.91 2.50
C ILE A 115 -27.59 10.60 1.73
N LYS A 116 -28.65 9.81 1.55
CA LYS A 116 -28.59 8.55 0.78
C LYS A 116 -28.13 8.78 -0.67
N ARG A 117 -28.57 9.87 -1.30
CA ARG A 117 -28.12 10.24 -2.65
C ARG A 117 -26.64 10.55 -2.68
N ILE A 118 -26.14 11.33 -1.72
CA ILE A 118 -24.71 11.68 -1.64
C ILE A 118 -23.87 10.44 -1.29
N GLU A 119 -24.33 9.56 -0.42
CA GLU A 119 -23.62 8.30 -0.11
C GLU A 119 -23.49 7.40 -1.34
N GLN A 120 -24.52 7.31 -2.18
CA GLN A 120 -24.44 6.61 -3.46
C GLN A 120 -23.45 7.27 -4.43
N GLN A 121 -23.41 8.61 -4.47
CA GLN A 121 -22.43 9.34 -5.27
C GLN A 121 -21.00 9.10 -4.76
N ILE A 122 -20.76 9.14 -3.45
CA ILE A 122 -19.47 8.85 -2.82
C ILE A 122 -19.01 7.44 -3.19
N LYS A 123 -19.88 6.44 -3.04
CA LYS A 123 -19.56 5.06 -3.41
C LYS A 123 -19.20 4.94 -4.90
N GLY A 124 -19.99 5.55 -5.78
CA GLY A 124 -19.70 5.53 -7.21
C GLY A 124 -18.39 6.24 -7.60
N ILE A 125 -18.03 7.31 -6.89
CA ILE A 125 -16.74 8.00 -7.07
C ILE A 125 -15.59 7.13 -6.56
N GLN A 126 -15.76 6.45 -5.42
CA GLN A 126 -14.77 5.53 -4.85
C GLN A 126 -14.49 4.34 -5.78
N ASP A 127 -15.53 3.67 -6.30
CA ASP A 127 -15.39 2.54 -7.23
C ASP A 127 -14.66 2.97 -8.53
N LYS A 128 -14.98 4.17 -9.04
CA LYS A 128 -14.29 4.76 -10.20
C LYS A 128 -12.83 5.10 -9.90
N ALA A 129 -12.57 5.69 -8.73
CA ALA A 129 -11.22 6.04 -8.30
C ALA A 129 -10.35 4.78 -8.14
N GLU A 130 -10.89 3.68 -7.62
CA GLU A 130 -10.21 2.39 -7.51
C GLU A 130 -9.92 1.77 -8.88
N THR A 131 -10.87 1.86 -9.81
CA THR A 131 -10.68 1.42 -11.20
C THR A 131 -9.56 2.21 -11.90
N VAL A 132 -9.61 3.54 -11.82
CA VAL A 132 -8.60 4.44 -12.39
C VAL A 132 -7.25 4.24 -11.72
N LYS A 133 -7.21 4.00 -10.41
CA LYS A 133 -5.99 3.69 -9.67
C LYS A 133 -5.38 2.36 -10.13
N THR A 134 -6.20 1.33 -10.31
CA THR A 134 -5.77 0.01 -10.80
C THR A 134 -5.28 0.10 -12.25
N GLU A 135 -6.00 0.80 -13.12
CA GLU A 135 -5.59 1.04 -14.50
C GLU A 135 -4.32 1.89 -14.57
N ARG A 136 -4.15 2.87 -13.67
CA ARG A 136 -2.91 3.64 -13.55
C ARG A 136 -1.76 2.73 -13.16
N TYR A 137 -1.94 1.88 -12.14
CA TYR A 137 -0.93 0.90 -11.77
C TYR A 137 -0.59 -0.03 -12.93
N LEU A 138 -1.57 -0.58 -13.64
CA LEU A 138 -1.32 -1.45 -14.80
C LEU A 138 -0.60 -0.73 -15.95
N ASN A 139 -0.85 0.57 -16.17
CA ASN A 139 -0.16 1.35 -17.19
C ASN A 139 1.23 1.86 -16.74
N ASP A 140 1.40 2.19 -15.46
CA ASP A 140 2.68 2.59 -14.87
C ASP A 140 3.62 1.37 -14.81
N PHE A 141 3.06 0.21 -14.46
CA PHE A 141 3.63 -1.12 -14.67
C PHE A 141 3.93 -1.31 -16.17
N GLY A 142 2.98 -1.11 -17.08
CA GLY A 142 3.23 -1.14 -18.53
C GLY A 142 4.39 -0.25 -19.01
N LEU A 143 4.62 0.93 -18.40
CA LEU A 143 5.76 1.83 -18.68
C LEU A 143 7.07 1.38 -18.02
N LEU A 144 6.98 0.67 -16.89
CA LEU A 144 8.09 0.01 -16.21
C LEU A 144 8.53 -1.27 -16.95
N PHE A 145 7.66 -1.84 -17.79
CA PHE A 145 7.86 -3.09 -18.55
C PHE A 145 7.94 -2.94 -20.07
N MET A 146 7.61 -1.79 -20.65
CA MET A 146 8.02 -1.51 -22.03
C MET A 146 9.56 -1.51 -22.05
N PRO A 147 10.20 -2.26 -22.96
CA PRO A 147 11.61 -2.61 -22.84
C PRO A 147 12.50 -1.37 -22.94
N ARG A 148 12.78 -0.75 -21.79
CA ARG A 148 13.94 0.10 -21.58
C ARG A 148 15.07 -0.82 -21.17
N SER A 149 15.76 -1.33 -22.19
CA SER A 149 16.87 -2.26 -22.11
C SER A 149 16.47 -3.58 -21.44
N THR A 150 16.04 -4.55 -22.26
CA THR A 150 16.00 -5.96 -21.87
C THR A 150 17.38 -6.34 -21.31
N VAL A 151 17.52 -6.46 -20.00
CA VAL A 151 18.69 -7.13 -19.41
C VAL A 151 18.37 -8.61 -19.52
N ILE A 152 18.63 -9.18 -20.71
CA ILE A 152 18.71 -10.62 -20.84
C ILE A 152 19.93 -11.02 -20.00
N LEU A 153 19.69 -11.64 -18.85
CA LEU A 153 20.72 -12.43 -18.20
C LEU A 153 20.91 -13.65 -19.08
N GLU A 154 21.78 -13.53 -20.09
CA GLU A 154 22.39 -14.68 -20.76
C GLU A 154 23.28 -15.37 -19.72
N VAL A 155 22.65 -16.19 -18.88
CA VAL A 155 23.38 -17.08 -17.99
C VAL A 155 23.98 -18.14 -18.89
N HIS A 156 25.22 -17.96 -19.36
CA HIS A 156 25.87 -19.01 -20.14
C HIS A 156 26.01 -20.29 -19.30
N PHE A 157 25.25 -21.32 -19.71
CA PHE A 157 25.12 -22.61 -19.07
C PHE A 157 26.43 -23.40 -19.18
N THR A 158 27.19 -23.47 -18.09
CA THR A 158 28.16 -24.55 -17.88
C THR A 158 27.75 -25.31 -16.62
N GLY A 159 27.78 -26.65 -16.68
CA GLY A 159 27.06 -27.61 -15.82
C GLY A 159 27.33 -27.60 -14.30
N GLU A 160 27.95 -26.55 -13.77
CA GLU A 160 28.15 -26.28 -12.34
C GLU A 160 27.70 -24.86 -11.94
N SER A 161 26.62 -24.33 -12.54
CA SER A 161 26.21 -22.95 -12.26
C SER A 161 25.89 -22.75 -10.78
N LEU A 162 26.47 -21.69 -10.19
CA LEU A 162 26.23 -21.28 -8.79
C LEU A 162 24.73 -21.10 -8.49
N LEU A 163 23.95 -20.73 -9.50
CA LEU A 163 22.50 -20.57 -9.46
C LEU A 163 21.75 -21.86 -9.06
N GLY A 164 22.11 -23.00 -9.66
CA GLY A 164 21.48 -24.29 -9.33
C GLY A 164 21.90 -24.85 -7.97
N LYS A 165 23.04 -24.38 -7.43
CA LYS A 165 23.50 -24.71 -6.08
C LYS A 165 22.85 -23.82 -5.02
N SER A 166 22.52 -22.57 -5.34
CA SER A 166 21.98 -21.61 -4.38
C SER A 166 20.45 -21.72 -4.22
N SER A 167 19.72 -22.00 -5.30
CA SER A 167 18.26 -21.96 -5.29
C SER A 167 17.59 -23.19 -5.89
N GLU A 168 16.58 -23.68 -5.16
CA GLU A 168 15.78 -24.83 -5.59
C GLU A 168 14.89 -24.48 -6.80
N PHE A 169 14.52 -23.20 -6.97
CA PHE A 169 13.85 -22.73 -8.18
C PHE A 169 14.73 -22.95 -9.41
N PHE A 170 15.98 -22.45 -9.40
CA PHE A 170 16.88 -22.61 -10.53
C PHE A 170 17.23 -24.08 -10.77
N LYS A 171 17.44 -24.86 -9.71
CA LYS A 171 17.66 -26.31 -9.83
C LYS A 171 16.50 -27.04 -10.54
N ARG A 172 15.25 -26.67 -10.25
CA ARG A 172 14.06 -27.21 -10.94
C ARG A 172 13.94 -26.68 -12.36
N ALA A 173 14.13 -25.37 -12.54
CA ALA A 173 14.08 -24.69 -13.82
C ALA A 173 15.17 -25.17 -14.79
N MET A 174 16.26 -25.77 -14.29
CA MET A 174 17.36 -26.32 -15.08
C MET A 174 17.18 -27.81 -15.47
N LYS A 175 16.10 -28.50 -15.06
CA LYS A 175 15.92 -29.90 -15.49
C LYS A 175 15.63 -29.96 -17.00
N PRO A 176 16.15 -30.98 -17.73
CA PRO A 176 15.99 -31.09 -19.18
C PRO A 176 14.53 -31.07 -19.67
N GLU A 177 13.63 -31.64 -18.86
CA GLU A 177 12.18 -31.67 -19.12
C GLU A 177 11.54 -30.27 -19.17
N TRP A 178 12.10 -29.30 -18.44
CA TRP A 178 11.61 -27.92 -18.41
C TRP A 178 12.39 -27.00 -19.35
N ALA A 179 13.70 -27.23 -19.52
CA ALA A 179 14.54 -26.45 -20.42
C ALA A 179 14.14 -26.63 -21.90
N SER A 180 13.74 -27.85 -22.29
CA SER A 180 13.29 -28.16 -23.66
C SER A 180 11.97 -27.51 -24.07
N LEU A 181 11.22 -26.94 -23.12
CA LEU A 181 9.97 -26.22 -23.36
C LEU A 181 10.18 -24.72 -23.66
N ARG A 182 11.40 -24.20 -23.53
CA ARG A 182 11.73 -22.80 -23.79
C ARG A 182 12.13 -22.58 -25.25
N GLU A 183 11.89 -21.38 -25.77
CA GLU A 183 12.38 -20.97 -27.08
C GLU A 183 13.92 -21.03 -27.17
N ASP A 184 14.58 -20.71 -26.06
CA ASP A 184 16.01 -20.95 -25.84
C ASP A 184 16.23 -21.73 -24.53
N PRO A 185 16.66 -23.00 -24.60
CA PRO A 185 16.91 -23.85 -23.42
C PRO A 185 17.94 -23.27 -22.46
N ASP A 186 18.88 -22.48 -22.97
CA ASP A 186 19.99 -21.88 -22.24
C ASP A 186 19.70 -20.42 -21.85
N THR A 187 18.44 -20.02 -21.80
CA THR A 187 18.03 -18.71 -21.30
C THR A 187 16.87 -18.84 -20.31
N ILE A 188 17.01 -18.22 -19.13
CA ILE A 188 15.89 -18.05 -18.19
C ILE A 188 15.47 -16.60 -18.25
N ASP A 189 14.29 -16.38 -18.80
CA ASP A 189 13.72 -15.06 -18.84
C ASP A 189 13.25 -14.66 -17.44
N LEU A 190 13.97 -13.72 -16.82
CA LEU A 190 13.59 -13.04 -15.58
C LEU A 190 13.10 -11.61 -15.88
N THR A 191 12.78 -11.31 -17.14
CA THR A 191 12.34 -10.00 -17.63
C THR A 191 10.89 -9.80 -17.24
N ASP A 192 10.70 -9.42 -15.98
CA ASP A 192 9.48 -8.77 -15.53
C ASP A 192 9.86 -8.02 -14.23
N GLU A 193 9.89 -6.69 -14.28
CA GLU A 193 10.00 -5.75 -13.14
C GLU A 193 11.25 -5.70 -12.24
N LEU A 194 12.15 -6.68 -12.29
CA LEU A 194 13.06 -6.95 -11.17
C LEU A 194 14.53 -6.59 -11.45
N SER A 195 14.82 -5.66 -12.36
CA SER A 195 16.22 -5.32 -12.72
C SER A 195 17.13 -4.99 -11.51
N GLY A 196 16.56 -4.32 -10.49
CA GLY A 196 17.26 -4.03 -9.23
C GLY A 196 17.52 -5.28 -8.39
N PRO A 197 16.48 -5.99 -7.92
CA PRO A 197 16.60 -7.23 -7.14
C PRO A 197 17.44 -8.32 -7.81
N VAL A 198 17.26 -8.53 -9.11
CA VAL A 198 18.01 -9.54 -9.89
C VAL A 198 19.49 -9.18 -9.93
N LEU A 199 19.83 -7.92 -10.22
CA LEU A 199 21.23 -7.48 -10.24
C LEU A 199 21.87 -7.59 -8.85
N LEU A 200 21.12 -7.26 -7.80
CA LEU A 200 21.57 -7.40 -6.42
C LEU A 200 21.80 -8.88 -6.06
N TYR A 201 20.91 -9.76 -6.47
CA TYR A 201 21.01 -11.20 -6.28
C TYR A 201 22.24 -11.77 -6.99
N VAL A 202 22.45 -11.44 -8.27
CA VAL A 202 23.64 -11.88 -9.01
C VAL A 202 24.91 -11.38 -8.33
N ARG A 203 24.97 -10.09 -7.96
CA ARG A 203 26.15 -9.54 -7.25
C ARG A 203 26.41 -10.28 -5.94
N TRP A 204 25.38 -10.52 -5.14
CA TRP A 204 25.50 -11.30 -3.91
C TRP A 204 25.97 -12.74 -4.19
N LEU A 205 25.41 -13.42 -5.19
CA LEU A 205 25.75 -14.80 -5.53
C LEU A 205 27.24 -14.96 -5.89
N TYR A 206 27.81 -13.99 -6.61
CA TYR A 206 29.22 -14.01 -7.01
C TYR A 206 30.17 -13.46 -5.94
N SER A 207 29.75 -12.46 -5.15
CA SER A 207 30.61 -11.84 -4.13
C SER A 207 30.50 -12.48 -2.75
N GLY A 208 29.42 -13.22 -2.48
CA GLY A 208 29.05 -13.71 -1.15
C GLY A 208 28.55 -12.62 -0.19
N GLU A 209 28.52 -11.35 -0.59
CA GLU A 209 28.14 -10.22 0.26
C GLU A 209 26.98 -9.41 -0.33
N LEU A 210 26.01 -9.07 0.53
CA LEU A 210 24.85 -8.28 0.11
C LEU A 210 25.20 -6.79 0.11
N GLN A 211 25.46 -6.26 -1.09
CA GLN A 211 25.85 -4.86 -1.29
C GLN A 211 24.64 -3.94 -1.44
N VAL A 212 24.09 -3.49 -0.31
CA VAL A 212 23.03 -2.46 -0.27
C VAL A 212 23.59 -1.21 0.40
N ASP A 213 23.54 -0.09 -0.33
CA ASP A 213 23.91 1.22 0.21
C ASP A 213 22.82 1.69 1.20
N ILE A 214 23.19 1.74 2.48
CA ILE A 214 22.36 2.27 3.57
C ILE A 214 23.02 3.58 4.01
N PRO A 215 22.48 4.75 3.63
CA PRO A 215 23.10 6.03 3.93
C PRO A 215 23.34 6.26 5.42
N ALA A 216 24.35 7.09 5.74
CA ALA A 216 24.62 7.48 7.12
C ALA A 216 23.50 8.36 7.68
N PHE A 217 23.20 8.20 8.99
CA PHE A 217 22.23 9.04 9.68
C PHE A 217 22.71 10.49 9.74
N ARG A 218 21.89 11.43 9.27
CA ARG A 218 22.18 12.87 9.30
C ARG A 218 21.55 13.53 10.53
N LYS A 219 22.37 14.01 11.46
CA LYS A 219 21.87 14.76 12.62
C LYS A 219 21.20 16.07 12.15
N GLY A 220 19.94 16.29 12.55
CA GLY A 220 19.16 17.48 12.18
C GLY A 220 18.45 17.42 10.81
N GLY A 221 18.64 16.34 10.02
CA GLY A 221 17.98 16.15 8.72
C GLY A 221 16.84 15.14 8.79
N ALA A 222 15.72 15.51 9.42
CA ALA A 222 14.61 14.58 9.65
C ALA A 222 13.98 14.05 8.36
N GLU A 223 13.80 14.92 7.35
CA GLU A 223 13.23 14.55 6.05
C GLU A 223 14.19 13.66 5.24
N GLU A 224 15.48 14.00 5.24
CA GLU A 224 16.47 13.24 4.51
C GLU A 224 16.68 11.86 5.11
N ASN A 225 16.63 11.74 6.45
CA ASN A 225 16.67 10.44 7.11
C ASN A 225 15.43 9.60 6.81
N ARG A 226 14.23 10.21 6.76
CA ARG A 226 13.00 9.51 6.34
C ARG A 226 13.15 8.96 4.93
N THR A 227 13.50 9.83 3.98
CA THR A 227 13.71 9.48 2.57
C THR A 227 14.78 8.39 2.41
N ALA A 228 15.92 8.52 3.08
CA ALA A 228 17.01 7.54 3.01
C ALA A 228 16.61 6.18 3.60
N SER A 229 15.91 6.18 4.74
CA SER A 229 15.43 4.94 5.36
C SER A 229 14.41 4.23 4.48
N GLU A 230 13.50 4.96 3.85
CA GLU A 230 12.49 4.42 2.96
C GLU A 230 13.11 3.79 1.71
N GLN A 231 14.05 4.49 1.07
CA GLN A 231 14.77 3.96 -0.10
C GLN A 231 15.55 2.68 0.24
N ALA A 232 16.18 2.61 1.41
CA ALA A 232 16.88 1.41 1.86
C ALA A 232 15.90 0.26 2.07
N TYR A 233 14.81 0.47 2.80
CA TYR A 233 13.79 -0.57 3.01
C TYR A 233 13.14 -1.04 1.71
N LYS A 234 12.85 -0.14 0.77
CA LYS A 234 12.27 -0.51 -0.53
C LYS A 234 13.18 -1.45 -1.33
N LYS A 235 14.48 -1.17 -1.37
CA LYS A 235 15.48 -2.04 -2.01
C LYS A 235 15.57 -3.40 -1.32
N LEU A 236 15.56 -3.42 0.01
CA LEU A 236 15.64 -4.66 0.77
C LEU A 236 14.36 -5.49 0.65
N ALA A 237 13.19 -4.87 0.65
CA ALA A 237 11.90 -5.54 0.53
C ALA A 237 11.74 -6.20 -0.84
N SER A 238 12.00 -5.46 -1.92
CA SER A 238 11.97 -6.00 -3.29
C SER A 238 12.98 -7.14 -3.49
N ALA A 239 14.18 -7.04 -2.89
CA ALA A 239 15.16 -8.13 -2.88
C ALA A 239 14.65 -9.35 -2.11
N TYR A 240 13.98 -9.17 -0.98
CA TYR A 240 13.47 -10.29 -0.18
C TYR A 240 12.36 -11.03 -0.93
N LEU A 241 11.43 -10.29 -1.54
CA LEU A 241 10.36 -10.85 -2.37
C LEU A 241 10.92 -11.59 -3.59
N PHE A 242 11.99 -11.07 -4.21
CA PHE A 242 12.70 -11.80 -5.24
C PHE A 242 13.28 -13.12 -4.70
N GLY A 243 13.90 -13.10 -3.51
CA GLY A 243 14.39 -14.29 -2.82
C GLY A 243 13.31 -15.33 -2.53
N GLU A 244 12.10 -14.89 -2.19
CA GLU A 244 10.93 -15.78 -2.04
C GLU A 244 10.53 -16.40 -3.39
N MET A 245 10.49 -15.60 -4.46
CA MET A 245 10.18 -16.08 -5.81
C MET A 245 11.18 -17.12 -6.30
N VAL A 246 12.48 -16.87 -6.11
CA VAL A 246 13.53 -17.81 -6.49
C VAL A 246 13.79 -18.89 -5.42
N MET A 247 13.04 -18.90 -4.32
CA MET A 247 13.19 -19.88 -3.23
C MET A 247 14.65 -20.01 -2.75
N ASP A 248 15.38 -18.90 -2.62
CA ASP A 248 16.76 -18.88 -2.12
C ASP A 248 16.80 -18.44 -0.65
N VAL A 249 16.84 -19.42 0.25
CA VAL A 249 16.87 -19.19 1.70
C VAL A 249 18.11 -18.44 2.13
N SER A 250 19.27 -18.74 1.53
CA SER A 250 20.53 -18.07 1.86
C SER A 250 20.50 -16.59 1.50
N PHE A 251 19.91 -16.24 0.36
CA PHE A 251 19.73 -14.86 -0.05
C PHE A 251 18.76 -14.11 0.87
N LYS A 252 17.60 -14.71 1.18
CA LYS A 252 16.64 -14.14 2.14
C LYS A 252 17.30 -13.88 3.50
N ASN A 253 18.09 -14.84 3.98
CA ASN A 253 18.85 -14.74 5.22
C ASN A 253 19.92 -13.63 5.18
N ALA A 254 20.55 -13.38 4.04
CA ALA A 254 21.53 -12.29 3.89
C ALA A 254 20.88 -10.88 3.97
N ILE A 255 19.58 -10.78 3.65
CA ILE A 255 18.82 -9.52 3.66
C ILE A 255 18.36 -9.12 5.07
N ILE A 256 18.02 -10.10 5.91
CA ILE A 256 17.54 -9.89 7.29
C ILE A 256 18.47 -8.99 8.14
N PRO A 257 19.79 -9.22 8.20
CA PRO A 257 20.71 -8.34 8.92
C PRO A 257 20.67 -6.89 8.42
N LYS A 258 20.49 -6.66 7.12
CA LYS A 258 20.44 -5.32 6.52
C LYS A 258 19.15 -4.58 6.86
N PHE A 259 18.04 -5.29 7.04
CA PHE A 259 16.81 -4.73 7.61
C PHE A 259 17.04 -4.24 9.04
N ILE A 260 17.65 -5.07 9.88
CA ILE A 260 17.96 -4.73 11.28
C ILE A 260 18.97 -3.56 11.35
N GLU A 261 19.98 -3.55 10.47
CA GLU A 261 20.94 -2.46 10.35
C GLU A 261 20.23 -1.13 10.03
N THR A 262 19.32 -1.14 9.06
CA THR A 262 18.52 0.04 8.67
C THR A 262 17.68 0.55 9.84
N LYS A 263 16.97 -0.35 10.54
CA LYS A 263 16.19 0.02 11.74
C LYS A 263 17.06 0.61 12.83
N THR A 264 18.21 0.00 13.10
CA THR A 264 19.13 0.44 14.16
C THR A 264 19.71 1.81 13.83
N ARG A 265 20.03 2.06 12.56
CA ARG A 265 20.64 3.30 12.08
C ARG A 265 19.69 4.49 12.12
N PHE A 266 18.49 4.33 11.55
CA PHE A 266 17.55 5.45 11.41
C PHE A 266 16.58 5.57 12.59
N LYS A 267 16.28 4.47 13.27
CA LYS A 267 15.25 4.36 14.32
C LYS A 267 13.83 4.71 13.86
N ILE A 268 13.61 4.90 12.56
CA ILE A 268 12.31 5.17 11.92
C ILE A 268 11.61 3.84 11.63
N PRO A 269 10.28 3.73 11.83
CA PRO A 269 9.52 2.55 11.41
C PRO A 269 9.55 2.36 9.89
N THR A 270 9.41 1.12 9.43
CA THR A 270 9.28 0.82 8.00
C THR A 270 8.02 1.48 7.45
N HIS A 271 8.06 2.04 6.24
CA HIS A 271 6.89 2.74 5.70
C HIS A 271 5.70 1.77 5.48
N PRO A 272 4.43 2.17 5.76
CA PRO A 272 3.28 1.25 5.67
C PRO A 272 3.12 0.49 4.35
N TYR A 273 3.30 1.13 3.18
CA TYR A 273 3.22 0.43 1.89
C TYR A 273 4.27 -0.69 1.75
N ILE A 274 5.46 -0.56 2.35
CA ILE A 274 6.50 -1.60 2.30
C ILE A 274 6.09 -2.79 3.18
N VAL A 275 5.45 -2.51 4.32
CA VAL A 275 4.87 -3.55 5.18
C VAL A 275 3.76 -4.28 4.41
N ASP A 276 2.90 -3.55 3.70
CA ASP A 276 1.85 -4.12 2.86
C ASP A 276 2.39 -5.01 1.73
N GLU A 277 3.40 -4.53 0.99
CA GLU A 277 4.09 -5.31 -0.05
C GLU A 277 4.69 -6.61 0.52
N LEU A 278 5.37 -6.53 1.66
CA LEU A 278 6.00 -7.69 2.29
C LEU A 278 5.00 -8.68 2.86
N TYR A 279 3.90 -8.22 3.46
CA TYR A 279 2.86 -9.13 3.93
C TYR A 279 2.13 -9.76 2.75
N SER A 280 1.76 -9.00 1.72
CA SER A 280 1.07 -9.53 0.54
C SER A 280 1.92 -10.50 -0.28
N GLY A 281 3.24 -10.26 -0.35
CA GLY A 281 4.17 -11.05 -1.15
C GLY A 281 4.84 -12.24 -0.44
N THR A 282 4.52 -12.50 0.83
CA THR A 282 5.12 -13.61 1.60
C THR A 282 4.05 -14.49 2.24
N THR A 283 4.45 -15.61 2.85
CA THR A 283 3.55 -16.47 3.64
C THR A 283 3.54 -16.07 5.12
N ASP A 284 2.52 -16.49 5.87
CA ASP A 284 2.38 -16.20 7.30
C ASP A 284 3.55 -16.74 8.15
N SER A 285 4.24 -17.78 7.67
CA SER A 285 5.44 -18.32 8.32
C SER A 285 6.73 -17.58 7.97
N SER A 286 6.68 -16.59 7.06
CA SER A 286 7.89 -15.93 6.56
C SER A 286 8.63 -15.19 7.68
N PRO A 287 9.95 -15.38 7.82
CA PRO A 287 10.75 -14.72 8.85
C PRO A 287 10.70 -13.19 8.79
N ILE A 288 10.53 -12.59 7.61
CA ILE A 288 10.45 -11.12 7.48
C ILE A 288 9.23 -10.54 8.17
N ARG A 289 8.08 -11.24 8.14
CA ARG A 289 6.85 -10.80 8.82
C ARG A 289 7.04 -10.78 10.33
N ARG A 290 7.65 -11.84 10.89
CA ARG A 290 8.03 -11.91 12.31
C ARG A 290 9.01 -10.79 12.70
N LEU A 291 9.99 -10.48 11.85
CA LEU A 291 10.90 -9.37 12.07
C LEU A 291 10.16 -8.02 12.10
N LEU A 292 9.29 -7.76 11.12
CA LEU A 292 8.51 -6.52 11.07
C LEU A 292 7.60 -6.37 12.28
N ALA A 293 6.93 -7.45 12.71
CA ALA A 293 6.10 -7.45 13.91
C ALA A 293 6.91 -7.09 15.17
N ASP A 294 8.09 -7.69 15.35
CA ASP A 294 8.98 -7.38 16.47
C ASP A 294 9.55 -5.94 16.39
N ILE A 295 9.85 -5.44 15.19
CA ILE A 295 10.28 -4.05 14.97
C ILE A 295 9.18 -3.06 15.37
N ILE A 296 7.93 -3.33 14.97
CA ILE A 296 6.77 -2.49 15.27
C ILE A 296 6.46 -2.54 16.77
N ALA A 297 6.41 -3.74 17.36
CA ALA A 297 6.16 -3.93 18.79
C ALA A 297 7.20 -3.23 19.67
N CYS A 298 8.49 -3.34 19.33
CA CYS A 298 9.57 -2.65 20.04
C CYS A 298 9.57 -1.13 19.82
N GLY A 299 9.02 -0.66 18.69
CA GLY A 299 9.04 0.75 18.29
C GLY A 299 7.85 1.56 18.78
N CYS A 300 6.73 0.90 19.06
CA CYS A 300 5.46 1.55 19.44
C CYS A 300 5.58 2.26 20.79
N ASP A 301 5.75 3.59 20.78
CA ASP A 301 5.69 4.42 21.98
C ASP A 301 4.25 4.97 22.15
N PRO A 302 3.50 4.57 23.19
CA PRO A 302 2.14 5.05 23.40
C PRO A 302 2.05 6.56 23.68
N ARG A 303 3.18 7.23 23.92
CA ARG A 303 3.25 8.69 24.10
C ARG A 303 3.37 9.46 22.79
N GLU A 304 3.60 8.78 21.68
CA GLU A 304 3.75 9.40 20.36
C GLU A 304 2.48 9.15 19.51
N PRO A 305 1.65 10.18 19.26
CA PRO A 305 0.32 10.03 18.64
C PRO A 305 0.35 9.45 17.21
N THR A 306 1.49 9.56 16.53
CA THR A 306 1.71 9.13 15.16
C THR A 306 1.60 7.61 14.99
N TRP A 307 1.84 6.83 16.04
CA TRP A 307 1.73 5.36 15.99
C TRP A 307 0.30 4.89 15.79
N ALA A 308 -0.71 5.60 16.30
CA ALA A 308 -2.10 5.23 16.08
C ALA A 308 -2.48 5.32 14.59
N GLU A 309 -2.04 6.37 13.90
CA GLU A 309 -2.24 6.52 12.45
C GLU A 309 -1.40 5.52 11.66
N TYR A 310 -0.18 5.25 12.09
CA TYR A 310 0.67 4.23 11.48
C TYR A 310 0.03 2.83 11.55
N LEU A 311 -0.50 2.42 12.72
CA LEU A 311 -1.14 1.11 12.90
C LEU A 311 -2.43 0.96 12.06
N LYS A 312 -3.14 2.06 11.78
CA LYS A 312 -4.30 2.06 10.86
C LYS A 312 -3.89 1.90 9.40
N ALA A 313 -2.65 2.25 9.05
CA ALA A 313 -2.16 2.27 7.67
C ALA A 313 -1.47 0.96 7.24
N ILE A 314 -1.16 0.05 8.18
CA ILE A 314 -0.53 -1.24 7.89
C ILE A 314 -1.59 -2.36 7.77
N PRO A 315 -1.26 -3.50 7.14
CA PRO A 315 -2.18 -4.63 7.01
C PRO A 315 -2.72 -5.12 8.36
N HIS A 316 -3.97 -5.56 8.39
CA HIS A 316 -4.62 -6.07 9.59
C HIS A 316 -3.84 -7.23 10.24
N GLN A 317 -3.30 -8.14 9.42
CA GLN A 317 -2.47 -9.24 9.92
C GLN A 317 -1.17 -8.73 10.58
N ALA A 318 -0.56 -7.67 10.04
CA ALA A 318 0.64 -7.07 10.62
C ALA A 318 0.36 -6.46 12.00
N VAL A 319 -0.83 -5.89 12.20
CA VAL A 319 -1.27 -5.41 13.51
C VAL A 319 -1.38 -6.57 14.50
N ILE A 320 -2.05 -7.67 14.12
CA ILE A 320 -2.20 -8.86 14.95
C ILE A 320 -0.84 -9.41 15.36
N ASP A 321 0.06 -9.63 14.39
CA ASP A 321 1.38 -10.18 14.63
C ASP A 321 2.20 -9.26 15.56
N SER A 322 2.11 -7.95 15.37
CA SER A 322 2.75 -6.95 16.24
C SER A 322 2.19 -6.97 17.67
N MET A 323 0.88 -7.16 17.84
CA MET A 323 0.26 -7.29 19.16
C MET A 323 0.68 -8.58 19.87
N MET A 324 0.78 -9.69 19.14
CA MET A 324 1.30 -10.94 19.69
C MET A 324 2.76 -10.79 20.13
N ALA A 325 3.59 -10.13 19.31
CA ALA A 325 4.97 -9.79 19.66
C ALA A 325 5.04 -8.93 20.91
N LEU A 326 4.18 -7.91 21.03
CA LEU A 326 4.10 -7.04 22.19
C LEU A 326 3.70 -7.80 23.48
N ALA A 327 2.74 -8.72 23.39
CA ALA A 327 2.36 -9.56 24.52
C ALA A 327 3.52 -10.43 25.02
N ALA A 328 4.35 -10.95 24.10
CA ALA A 328 5.55 -11.72 24.45
C ALA A 328 6.63 -10.86 25.15
N LEU A 329 6.68 -9.55 24.92
CA LEU A 329 7.60 -8.63 25.60
C LEU A 329 7.22 -8.34 27.06
N GLN A 330 5.98 -8.64 27.47
CA GLN A 330 5.53 -8.45 28.86
C GLN A 330 6.00 -9.56 29.81
N ASP A 331 6.65 -10.62 29.28
CA ASP A 331 7.32 -11.63 30.08
C ASP A 331 8.63 -11.06 30.68
N PRO A 332 8.80 -11.06 32.02
CA PRO A 332 10.02 -10.57 32.68
C PRO A 332 11.32 -11.27 32.27
N LEU A 333 11.25 -12.47 31.68
CA LEU A 333 12.39 -13.18 31.11
C LEU A 333 12.77 -12.68 29.70
N PHE A 334 11.92 -11.89 29.07
CA PHE A 334 12.06 -11.34 27.72
C PHE A 334 12.43 -9.83 27.78
N LYS A 335 13.61 -9.51 28.30
CA LYS A 335 14.24 -8.18 28.11
C LYS A 335 14.34 -7.85 26.60
N PRO A 336 14.47 -6.57 26.17
CA PRO A 336 14.44 -6.15 24.75
C PRO A 336 15.68 -6.63 23.97
N VAL A 337 15.77 -7.95 23.81
CA VAL A 337 16.76 -8.74 23.09
C VAL A 337 16.18 -9.15 21.72
N ALA A 338 14.91 -8.81 21.44
CA ALA A 338 14.19 -9.24 20.23
C ALA A 338 14.95 -8.92 18.94
N LEU A 339 15.57 -7.75 18.81
CA LEU A 339 16.36 -7.37 17.62
C LEU A 339 17.87 -7.68 17.75
N ALA A 340 18.36 -8.05 18.94
CA ALA A 340 19.77 -8.32 19.18
C ALA A 340 20.20 -9.72 18.68
N MET A 341 19.25 -10.65 18.52
CA MET A 341 19.50 -12.00 18.02
C MET A 341 19.01 -12.16 16.58
N VAL A 342 19.84 -11.75 15.61
CA VAL A 342 19.57 -11.93 14.16
C VAL A 342 19.13 -13.37 13.84
N GLY A 343 19.73 -14.36 14.51
CA GLY A 343 19.41 -15.78 14.35
C GLY A 343 17.94 -16.17 14.56
N LYS A 344 17.15 -15.37 15.30
CA LYS A 344 15.71 -15.60 15.50
C LYS A 344 14.92 -15.49 14.18
N TYR A 345 15.42 -14.69 13.24
CA TYR A 345 14.75 -14.37 11.98
C TYR A 345 15.40 -15.03 10.77
N LEU A 346 16.37 -15.93 11.00
CA LEU A 346 16.94 -16.73 9.92
C LEU A 346 16.07 -17.96 9.69
N GLU A 347 15.78 -18.22 8.43
CA GLU A 347 15.15 -19.47 8.00
C GLU A 347 16.21 -20.56 7.99
N LYS A 348 15.86 -21.75 8.50
CA LYS A 348 16.77 -22.89 8.49
C LYS A 348 16.70 -23.53 7.11
N ASP A 349 17.86 -23.83 6.53
CA ASP A 349 17.90 -24.68 5.35
C ASP A 349 17.35 -26.06 5.71
N GLU A 350 16.25 -26.47 5.08
CA GLU A 350 15.84 -27.86 5.02
C GLU A 350 16.84 -28.60 4.12
N LYS A 351 17.95 -29.06 4.69
CA LYS A 351 18.91 -29.94 4.00
C LYS A 351 18.41 -31.36 3.91
#